data_AF-A7S983-F1
#
_entry.id   AF-A7S983-F1
#
_cell.length_a   1.000
_cell.length_b   1.000
_cell.length_c   1.000
_cell.angle_alpha   90.00
_cell.angle_beta   90.00
_cell.angle_gamma   90.00
#
_symmetry.space_group_name_H-M   'P 1'
#
loop_
_entity.id
_entity.type
_entity.pdbx_description
1 polymer ?
#
loop_
_entity_poly.entity_id
_entity_poly.type
_entity_poly.pdbx_seq_one_letter_code
_entity_poly.pdbx_strand_id
1 'polypeptide(L)'
;VTEADLALFKKAQEKANSKMMVTPTSAPHPNVRSPALIQFGRHEIHTWYSSPYPQEYARLSKLFICEFCLKYMKSSSIVQRHITKCGWFHPPANEIYRKDDISVFEV
;
A
#
# COMPACT_ATOMS: atom_id res chain seq x y z
N VAL A 1 16.68 -1.36 15.52
CA VAL A 1 16.90 -1.91 14.16
C VAL A 1 18.37 -2.24 14.05
N THR A 2 18.70 -3.51 13.84
CA THR A 2 20.08 -4.00 13.75
C THR A 2 20.56 -3.97 12.29
N GLU A 3 21.87 -4.06 12.10
CA GLU A 3 22.46 -4.14 10.75
C GLU A 3 22.00 -5.39 9.99
N ALA A 4 21.74 -6.48 10.73
CA ALA A 4 21.14 -7.70 10.20
C ALA A 4 19.72 -7.48 9.68
N ASP A 5 18.90 -6.68 10.38
CA ASP A 5 17.54 -6.33 9.93
C ASP A 5 17.57 -5.53 8.62
N LEU A 6 18.51 -4.58 8.49
CA LEU A 6 18.70 -3.80 7.27
C LEU A 6 19.18 -4.66 6.09
N ALA A 7 20.09 -5.61 6.34
CA ALA A 7 20.56 -6.54 5.32
C ALA A 7 19.46 -7.50 4.86
N LEU A 8 18.68 -8.04 5.80
CA LEU A 8 17.53 -8.89 5.53
C LEU A 8 16.48 -8.15 4.69
N PHE A 9 16.20 -6.90 5.06
CA PHE A 9 15.29 -6.02 4.33
C PHE A 9 15.75 -5.79 2.87
N LYS A 10 17.01 -5.41 2.65
CA LYS A 10 17.57 -5.22 1.30
C LYS A 10 17.48 -6.48 0.44
N LYS A 11 17.82 -7.64 1.02
CA LYS A 11 17.75 -8.93 0.33
C LYS A 11 16.31 -9.31 -0.07
N ALA A 12 15.34 -9.03 0.80
CA ALA A 12 13.92 -9.24 0.49
C ALA A 12 13.45 -8.31 -0.64
N GLN A 13 13.93 -7.05 -0.64
CA GLN A 13 13.66 -6.05 -1.67
C GLN A 13 14.16 -6.51 -3.05
N GLU A 14 15.41 -6.97 -3.15
CA GLU A 14 16.01 -7.49 -4.39
C GLU A 14 15.25 -8.72 -4.94
N LYS A 15 14.85 -9.62 -4.05
CA LYS A 15 14.09 -10.82 -4.41
C LYS A 15 12.69 -10.47 -4.93
N ALA A 16 12.05 -9.45 -4.37
CA ALA A 16 10.76 -8.96 -4.88
C ALA A 16 10.91 -8.35 -6.29
N ASN A 17 11.95 -7.54 -6.53
CA ASN A 17 12.20 -6.89 -7.82
C ASN A 17 12.35 -7.90 -8.96
N SER A 18 13.17 -8.92 -8.73
CA SER A 18 13.46 -9.95 -9.74
C SER A 18 12.23 -10.79 -10.10
N LYS A 19 11.31 -10.99 -9.17
CA LYS A 19 10.11 -11.83 -9.36
C LYS A 19 8.95 -11.10 -10.06
N MET A 20 8.95 -9.77 -10.08
CA MET A 20 7.84 -8.95 -10.59
C MET A 20 7.95 -8.51 -12.07
N MET A 21 8.89 -9.03 -12.88
CA MET A 21 9.10 -8.62 -14.29
C MET A 21 9.12 -7.09 -14.49
N VAL A 22 9.71 -6.35 -13.54
CA VAL A 22 9.93 -4.90 -13.70
C VAL A 22 11.24 -4.73 -14.43
N THR A 23 11.19 -4.38 -15.72
CA THR A 23 12.38 -3.97 -16.47
C THR A 23 12.98 -2.71 -15.82
N PRO A 24 14.30 -2.64 -15.58
CA PRO A 24 14.94 -1.37 -15.29
C PRO A 24 14.92 -0.60 -16.62
N THR A 25 13.88 0.20 -16.83
CA THR A 25 13.79 1.00 -18.04
C THR A 25 14.90 2.04 -17.99
N SER A 26 15.72 1.99 -19.03
CA SER A 26 16.85 2.85 -19.32
C SER A 26 16.41 4.32 -19.50
N ALA A 27 17.32 5.22 -19.09
CA ALA A 27 17.32 6.67 -19.31
C ALA A 27 16.55 7.56 -18.29
N PRO A 28 17.06 8.79 -18.01
CA PRO A 28 16.65 9.63 -16.90
C PRO A 28 15.37 10.41 -17.22
N HIS A 29 14.24 9.71 -17.33
CA HIS A 29 12.94 10.31 -17.03
C HIS A 29 12.64 10.01 -15.56
N PRO A 30 12.10 10.95 -14.77
CA PRO A 30 11.88 10.73 -13.35
C PRO A 30 11.01 9.47 -13.23
N ASN A 31 11.55 8.42 -12.62
CA ASN A 31 10.89 7.13 -12.44
C ASN A 31 9.53 7.33 -11.73
N VAL A 32 8.46 7.54 -12.48
CA VAL A 32 7.12 7.79 -11.92
C VAL A 32 6.53 6.44 -11.55
N ARG A 33 6.86 5.98 -10.34
CA ARG A 33 6.13 4.89 -9.67
C ARG A 33 4.63 5.19 -9.75
N SER A 34 3.83 4.18 -10.06
CA SER A 34 2.39 4.35 -10.29
C SER A 34 1.59 3.43 -9.36
N PRO A 35 0.91 3.96 -8.32
CA PRO A 35 1.03 5.33 -7.79
C PRO A 35 2.38 5.54 -7.06
N ALA A 36 2.90 6.76 -7.04
CA ALA A 36 4.16 7.08 -6.33
C ALA A 36 3.95 7.24 -4.82
N LEU A 37 2.75 7.64 -4.44
CA LEU A 37 2.36 8.00 -3.08
C LEU A 37 0.98 7.41 -2.78
N ILE A 38 0.81 6.88 -1.57
CA ILE A 38 -0.50 6.47 -1.07
C ILE A 38 -0.80 7.17 0.25
N GLN A 39 -2.06 7.54 0.48
CA GLN A 39 -2.59 7.88 1.79
C GLN A 39 -3.25 6.64 2.37
N PHE A 40 -2.84 6.25 3.57
CA PHE A 40 -3.43 5.14 4.31
C PHE A 40 -3.74 5.57 5.75
N GLY A 41 -5.03 5.80 6.04
CA GLY A 41 -5.46 6.45 7.27
C GLY A 41 -4.77 7.82 7.44
N ARG A 42 -4.10 8.04 8.57
CA ARG A 42 -3.30 9.25 8.84
C ARG A 42 -1.91 9.27 8.20
N HIS A 43 -1.48 8.18 7.55
CA HIS A 43 -0.12 8.02 7.06
C HIS A 43 -0.04 8.31 5.56
N GLU A 44 1.05 8.94 5.16
CA GLU A 44 1.43 9.12 3.76
C GLU A 44 2.66 8.25 3.47
N ILE A 45 2.56 7.37 2.48
CA ILE A 45 3.55 6.31 2.24
C ILE A 45 4.04 6.39 0.80
N HIS A 46 5.36 6.50 0.63
CA HIS A 46 6.00 6.40 -0.68
C HIS A 46 6.10 4.94 -1.09
N THR A 47 5.56 4.59 -2.26
CA THR A 47 5.56 3.21 -2.74
C THR A 47 6.96 2.79 -3.15
N TRP A 48 7.40 1.56 -2.89
CA TRP A 48 8.71 1.11 -3.41
C TRP A 48 8.61 0.64 -4.87
N TYR A 49 7.44 0.15 -5.26
CA TYR A 49 7.16 -0.43 -6.55
C TYR A 49 5.88 0.13 -7.15
N SER A 50 5.78 0.07 -8.47
CA SER A 50 4.52 0.26 -9.16
C SER A 50 3.57 -0.90 -8.85
N SER A 51 2.30 -0.61 -8.71
CA SER A 51 1.24 -1.59 -8.49
C SER A 51 0.26 -1.52 -9.66
N PRO A 52 -0.27 -2.66 -10.16
CA PRO A 52 -1.13 -2.70 -11.35
C PRO A 52 -2.56 -2.23 -11.05
N TYR A 53 -2.71 -1.00 -10.56
CA TYR A 53 -4.02 -0.36 -10.44
C TYR A 53 -4.60 -0.05 -11.83
N PRO A 54 -5.94 -0.01 -11.97
CA PRO A 54 -6.57 0.40 -13.23
C PRO A 54 -6.06 1.76 -13.73
N GLN A 55 -6.05 1.95 -15.05
CA GLN A 55 -5.36 3.07 -15.70
C GLN A 55 -5.81 4.44 -15.18
N GLU A 56 -7.08 4.59 -14.81
CA GLU A 56 -7.63 5.83 -14.27
C GLU A 56 -7.04 6.20 -12.90
N TYR A 57 -6.53 5.22 -12.15
CA TYR A 57 -5.87 5.39 -10.84
C TYR A 57 -4.34 5.37 -10.93
N ALA A 58 -3.77 4.57 -11.85
CA ALA A 58 -2.32 4.46 -12.02
C ALA A 58 -1.66 5.80 -12.35
N ARG A 59 -2.37 6.67 -13.09
CA ARG A 59 -1.91 8.02 -13.45
C ARG A 59 -1.97 9.04 -12.31
N LEU A 60 -2.54 8.68 -11.16
CA LEU A 60 -2.66 9.60 -10.03
C LEU A 60 -1.31 9.69 -9.31
N SER A 61 -0.90 10.93 -8.99
CA SER A 61 0.30 11.16 -8.18
C SER A 61 0.15 10.59 -6.76
N LYS A 62 -1.07 10.61 -6.24
CA LYS A 62 -1.43 10.12 -4.91
C LYS A 62 -2.74 9.32 -4.94
N LEU A 63 -2.71 8.09 -4.44
CA LEU A 63 -3.89 7.25 -4.27
C LEU A 63 -4.36 7.27 -2.81
N PHE A 64 -5.66 7.27 -2.54
CA PHE A 64 -6.20 7.25 -1.18
C PHE A 64 -6.79 5.89 -0.88
N ILE A 65 -6.39 5.25 0.22
CA ILE A 65 -6.80 3.91 0.59
C ILE A 65 -7.42 3.95 2.00
N CYS A 66 -8.60 3.36 2.16
CA CYS A 66 -9.22 3.21 3.48
C CYS A 66 -8.45 2.21 4.34
N GLU A 67 -8.18 2.54 5.60
CA GLU A 67 -7.38 1.69 6.49
C GLU A 67 -8.11 0.41 6.95
N PHE A 68 -9.44 0.39 6.87
CA PHE A 68 -10.24 -0.74 7.30
C PHE A 68 -10.66 -1.64 6.14
N CYS A 69 -11.30 -1.07 5.11
CA CYS A 69 -11.82 -1.87 4.00
C CYS A 69 -10.86 -2.00 2.81
N LEU A 70 -9.69 -1.36 2.86
CA LEU A 70 -8.67 -1.33 1.81
C LEU A 70 -9.16 -0.80 0.44
N LYS A 71 -10.36 -0.21 0.38
CA LYS A 71 -10.87 0.40 -0.84
C LYS A 71 -10.01 1.59 -1.23
N TYR A 72 -9.58 1.61 -2.49
CA TYR A 72 -8.83 2.71 -3.08
C TYR A 72 -9.77 3.76 -3.72
N MET A 73 -9.33 5.02 -3.72
CA MET A 73 -10.10 6.19 -4.10
C MET A 73 -9.20 7.25 -4.75
N LYS A 74 -9.77 8.03 -5.66
CA LYS A 74 -9.03 8.98 -6.49
C LYS A 74 -8.75 10.35 -5.85
N SER A 75 -9.40 10.69 -4.74
CA SER A 75 -9.28 12.04 -4.16
C SER A 75 -9.59 12.08 -2.66
N SER A 76 -9.06 13.11 -1.99
CA SER A 76 -9.28 13.36 -0.57
C SER A 76 -10.78 13.49 -0.21
N SER A 77 -11.57 14.20 -1.02
CA SER A 77 -13.01 14.40 -0.74
C SER A 77 -13.80 13.09 -0.76
N ILE A 78 -13.44 12.15 -1.63
CA ILE A 78 -14.08 10.84 -1.71
C ILE A 78 -13.73 9.99 -0.50
N VAL A 79 -12.46 9.97 -0.07
CA VAL A 79 -12.07 9.21 1.13
C VAL A 79 -12.69 9.78 2.40
N GLN A 80 -12.80 11.11 2.52
CA GLN A 80 -13.49 11.73 3.66
C GLN A 80 -14.96 11.30 3.73
N ARG A 81 -15.68 11.33 2.60
CA ARG A 81 -17.06 10.83 2.54
C ARG A 81 -17.16 9.32 2.77
N HIS A 82 -16.14 8.57 2.38
CA HIS A 82 -16.12 7.13 2.58
C HIS A 82 -15.94 6.81 4.06
N ILE A 83 -15.01 7.46 4.76
CA ILE A 83 -14.76 7.24 6.20
C ILE A 83 -16.02 7.52 7.02
N THR A 84 -16.83 8.52 6.66
CA THR A 84 -18.09 8.80 7.38
C THR A 84 -19.18 7.76 7.17
N LYS A 85 -19.08 6.91 6.14
CA LYS A 85 -20.07 5.88 5.80
C LYS A 85 -19.55 4.45 5.97
N CYS A 86 -18.23 4.29 6.07
CA CYS A 86 -17.60 2.99 6.18
C CYS A 86 -17.89 2.42 7.57
N GLY A 87 -18.59 1.29 7.63
CA GLY A 87 -18.88 0.59 8.88
C GLY A 87 -17.80 -0.40 9.30
N TRP A 88 -16.68 -0.46 8.57
CA TRP A 88 -15.57 -1.37 8.88
C TRP A 88 -14.64 -0.72 9.90
N PHE A 89 -14.38 -1.44 10.99
CA PHE A 89 -13.42 -1.06 12.06
C PHE A 89 -12.35 -2.12 12.30
N HIS A 90 -12.48 -3.26 11.62
CA HIS A 90 -11.53 -4.35 11.58
C HIS A 90 -11.66 -5.02 10.20
N PRO A 91 -10.68 -5.84 9.77
CA PRO A 91 -10.81 -6.63 8.55
C PRO A 91 -12.10 -7.46 8.54
N PRO A 92 -12.78 -7.57 7.39
CA PRO A 92 -13.87 -8.52 7.25
C PRO A 92 -13.31 -9.93 7.40
N ALA A 93 -13.93 -10.76 8.27
CA ALA A 93 -13.78 -12.21 8.44
C ALA A 93 -13.53 -12.60 9.91
N ASN A 94 -13.14 -13.86 10.14
CA ASN A 94 -13.05 -14.46 11.46
C ASN A 94 -11.75 -14.06 12.18
N GLU A 95 -11.87 -13.55 13.41
CA GLU A 95 -10.73 -13.35 14.30
C GLU A 95 -10.27 -14.71 14.82
N ILE A 96 -9.10 -15.17 14.36
CA ILE A 96 -8.52 -16.48 14.74
C ILE A 96 -7.53 -16.38 15.90
N TYR A 97 -7.11 -15.16 16.25
CA TYR A 97 -6.19 -14.91 17.35
C TYR A 97 -6.40 -13.52 17.93
N ARG A 98 -6.32 -13.41 19.26
CA ARG A 98 -6.30 -12.15 19.98
C ARG A 98 -5.35 -12.22 21.18
N LYS A 99 -4.44 -11.26 21.27
CA LYS A 99 -3.60 -11.03 22.45
C LYS A 99 -3.30 -9.54 22.60
N ASP A 100 -3.67 -8.99 23.75
CA ASP A 100 -3.51 -7.56 24.05
C ASP A 100 -4.14 -6.69 22.93
N ASP A 101 -3.35 -5.82 22.30
CA ASP A 101 -3.76 -4.94 21.20
C ASP A 101 -3.55 -5.55 19.80
N ILE A 102 -3.24 -6.85 19.71
CA ILE A 102 -2.98 -7.56 18.45
C ILE A 102 -4.09 -8.58 18.18
N SER A 103 -4.74 -8.43 17.02
CA SER A 103 -5.73 -9.36 16.48
C SER A 103 -5.30 -9.85 15.10
N VAL A 104 -5.56 -11.13 14.80
CA VAL A 104 -5.32 -11.72 13.47
C VAL A 104 -6.64 -12.23 12.90
N PHE A 105 -6.90 -11.87 11.66
CA PHE A 105 -8.10 -12.25 10.92
C PHE A 105 -7.72 -13.16 9.75
N GLU A 106 -8.44 -14.25 9.57
CA GLU A 106 -8.33 -15.12 8.39
C GLU A 106 -9.31 -14.63 7.33
N VAL A 107 -8.81 -14.16 6.18
CA VAL A 107 -9.58 -13.51 5.10
C VAL A 107 -9.50 -14.32 3.81
#